data_AF-A0A4R7FAA4-F1
#
_entry.id   AF-A0A4R7FAA4-F1
#
_cell.length_a   1.000
_cell.length_b   1.000
_cell.length_c   1.000
_cell.angle_alpha   90.00
_cell.angle_beta   90.00
_cell.angle_gamma   90.00
#
_symmetry.space_group_name_H-M   'P 1'
#
loop_
_entity.id
_entity.type
_entity.pdbx_description
1 polymer ?
#
loop_
_entity_poly.entity_id
_entity_poly.type
_entity_poly.pdbx_seq_one_letter_code
_entity_poly.pdbx_strand_id
1 'polypeptide(L)'
;MAIRLPDGATVAIATGYGAVKSVTAISNANPAVLTSAAHAVPNNSFFEFKTPWQKISERIWKAGNVAANSLEIVGADTTDLNRFPAGPTGSTLREITAWTQISQILDYQTSGGDQQFWTGSFLEDDYERQLPTVTSAQSITLGIGDDPTLAGYQALKLAGERRDIRALKVTLPDGSVLLYNGYVSFNESPTLTKGQVMQVTATFSLQGRPVRY
;
A
#
# COMPACT_ATOMS: atom_id res chain seq x y z
N MET A 1 6.24 24.56 3.88
CA MET A 1 4.79 24.35 3.80
C MET A 1 4.48 23.93 2.37
N ALA A 2 4.13 22.67 2.12
CA ALA A 2 3.92 22.16 0.76
C ALA A 2 2.51 21.60 0.64
N ILE A 3 1.56 22.48 0.31
CA ILE A 3 0.26 22.07 -0.20
C ILE A 3 0.52 21.60 -1.65
N ARG A 4 0.09 20.38 -1.98
CA ARG A 4 0.37 19.76 -3.28
C ARG A 4 -0.95 19.56 -4.01
N LEU A 5 -0.99 19.96 -5.27
CA LEU A 5 -2.16 19.74 -6.12
C LEU A 5 -2.02 18.35 -6.78
N PRO A 6 -3.07 17.53 -6.77
CA PRO A 6 -3.06 16.22 -7.43
C PRO A 6 -3.26 16.31 -8.95
N ASP A 7 -3.45 17.51 -9.51
CA ASP A 7 -3.76 17.71 -10.93
C ASP A 7 -2.61 17.22 -11.83
N GLY A 8 -2.86 16.14 -12.58
CA GLY A 8 -1.84 15.45 -13.39
C GLY A 8 -1.19 14.24 -12.71
N ALA A 9 -1.69 13.81 -11.55
CA ALA A 9 -1.24 12.58 -10.92
C ALA A 9 -1.53 11.35 -11.79
N THR A 10 -0.58 10.41 -11.82
CA THR A 10 -0.74 9.12 -12.50
C THR A 10 -0.89 8.01 -11.47
N VAL A 11 -1.78 7.06 -11.75
CA VAL A 11 -1.98 5.88 -10.91
C VAL A 11 -1.56 4.64 -11.67
N ALA A 12 -0.80 3.77 -11.02
CA ALA A 12 -0.34 2.51 -11.58
C ALA A 12 -0.56 1.35 -10.61
N ILE A 13 -0.86 0.18 -11.17
CA ILE A 13 -0.99 -1.08 -10.44
C ILE A 13 0.23 -1.97 -10.73
N ALA A 14 0.71 -2.69 -9.72
CA ALA A 14 1.75 -3.69 -9.89
C ALA A 14 1.21 -4.93 -10.59
N THR A 15 1.76 -5.26 -11.75
CA THR A 15 1.38 -6.43 -12.56
C THR A 15 2.45 -7.51 -12.54
N GLY A 16 3.72 -7.11 -12.45
CA GLY A 16 4.86 -7.99 -12.36
C GLY A 16 5.38 -8.08 -10.93
N TYR A 17 5.61 -9.29 -10.46
CA TYR A 17 6.24 -9.52 -9.17
C TYR A 17 7.32 -10.60 -9.29
N GLY A 18 8.43 -10.39 -8.59
CA GLY A 18 9.50 -11.38 -8.48
C GLY A 18 9.11 -12.59 -7.61
N ALA A 19 10.07 -13.50 -7.49
CA ALA A 19 9.97 -14.62 -6.56
C ALA A 19 9.96 -14.12 -5.11
N VAL A 20 9.19 -14.79 -4.25
CA VAL A 20 9.19 -14.49 -2.82
C VAL A 20 10.54 -14.92 -2.23
N LYS A 21 11.17 -14.03 -1.47
CA LYS A 21 12.45 -14.26 -0.81
C LYS A 21 12.26 -14.20 0.70
N SER A 22 12.90 -15.10 1.42
CA SER A 22 12.90 -15.07 2.88
C SER A 22 13.86 -13.98 3.38
N VAL A 23 13.45 -13.33 4.47
CA VAL A 23 14.27 -12.39 5.22
C VAL A 23 14.65 -13.08 6.53
N THR A 24 15.95 -13.17 6.78
CA THR A 24 16.49 -13.89 7.93
C THR A 24 16.73 -12.98 9.15
N ALA A 25 16.92 -11.68 8.92
CA ALA A 25 17.08 -10.70 9.99
C ALA A 25 16.57 -9.32 9.56
N ILE A 26 16.11 -8.54 10.54
CA ILE A 26 15.77 -7.12 10.39
C ILE A 26 16.47 -6.36 11.50
N SER A 27 17.20 -5.30 11.17
CA SER A 27 17.86 -4.46 12.17
C SER A 27 16.86 -3.50 12.85
N ASN A 28 17.17 -3.11 14.08
CA ASN A 28 16.48 -2.06 14.84
C ASN A 28 17.17 -0.72 14.60
N ALA A 29 17.02 -0.15 13.41
CA ALA A 29 17.70 1.07 12.97
C ALA A 29 16.75 1.99 12.20
N ASN A 30 17.23 3.19 11.86
CA ASN A 30 16.52 4.15 11.02
C ASN A 30 17.48 4.65 9.91
N PRO A 31 17.35 4.17 8.65
CA PRO A 31 16.39 3.17 8.18
C PRO A 31 16.72 1.73 8.63
N ALA A 32 15.69 0.89 8.73
CA ALA A 32 15.83 -0.54 9.04
C ALA A 32 16.54 -1.30 7.90
N VAL A 33 17.45 -2.23 8.23
CA VAL A 33 18.20 -3.07 7.28
C VAL A 33 17.64 -4.49 7.30
N LEU A 34 17.25 -5.00 6.14
CA LEU A 34 16.84 -6.38 5.92
C LEU A 34 18.03 -7.22 5.44
N THR A 35 18.18 -8.41 6.02
CA THR A 35 19.11 -9.43 5.53
C THR A 35 18.33 -10.47 4.75
N SER A 36 18.60 -10.57 3.45
CA SER A 36 18.00 -11.54 2.53
C SER A 36 18.99 -11.93 1.45
N ALA A 37 19.34 -13.22 1.38
CA ALA A 37 20.31 -13.72 0.44
C ALA A 37 19.75 -13.73 -1.00
N ALA A 38 20.54 -13.21 -1.95
CA ALA A 38 20.19 -13.19 -3.38
C ALA A 38 18.77 -12.69 -3.65
N HIS A 39 18.42 -11.55 -3.03
CA HIS A 39 17.08 -10.96 -3.11
C HIS A 39 16.80 -10.32 -4.47
N ALA A 40 17.85 -9.98 -5.24
CA ALA A 40 17.79 -9.44 -6.60
C ALA A 40 17.03 -8.11 -6.79
N VAL A 41 16.55 -7.48 -5.70
CA VAL A 41 15.91 -6.16 -5.70
C VAL A 41 16.96 -5.08 -6.02
N PRO A 42 16.78 -4.26 -7.07
CA PRO A 42 17.68 -3.15 -7.37
C PRO A 42 17.55 -1.99 -6.37
N ASN A 43 18.58 -1.17 -6.29
CA ASN A 43 18.51 0.08 -5.52
C ASN A 43 17.44 1.01 -6.11
N ASN A 44 16.69 1.69 -5.24
CA ASN A 44 15.53 2.53 -5.58
C ASN A 44 14.30 1.80 -6.15
N SER A 45 14.29 0.47 -6.22
CA SER A 45 13.10 -0.30 -6.62
C SER A 45 12.09 -0.44 -5.48
N PHE A 46 10.85 -0.76 -5.83
CA PHE A 46 9.78 -1.02 -4.87
C PHE A 46 9.61 -2.52 -4.63
N PHE A 47 9.37 -2.89 -3.38
CA PHE A 47 9.11 -4.26 -2.98
C PHE A 47 7.97 -4.33 -1.96
N GLU A 48 7.21 -5.41 -2.02
CA GLU A 48 6.27 -5.78 -0.98
C GLU A 48 7.01 -6.45 0.17
N PHE A 49 6.71 -6.02 1.39
CA PHE A 49 7.31 -6.56 2.59
C PHE A 49 6.26 -7.13 3.53
N LYS A 50 6.46 -8.36 3.98
CA LYS A 50 5.61 -9.03 4.96
C LYS A 50 6.45 -9.48 6.13
N THR A 51 6.01 -9.15 7.33
CA THR A 51 6.70 -9.46 8.58
C THR A 51 5.68 -9.64 9.72
N PRO A 52 6.02 -10.35 10.81
CA PRO A 52 5.19 -10.36 12.02
C PRO A 52 5.00 -8.96 12.65
N TRP A 53 5.87 -7.98 12.34
CA TRP A 53 5.71 -6.62 12.86
C TRP A 53 4.59 -5.86 12.14
N GLN A 54 3.42 -5.79 12.79
CA GLN A 54 2.19 -5.21 12.23
C GLN A 54 2.36 -3.79 11.66
N LYS A 55 3.27 -2.97 12.20
CA LYS A 55 3.45 -1.58 11.74
C LYS A 55 4.12 -1.45 10.39
N ILE A 56 4.89 -2.44 9.94
CA ILE A 56 5.60 -2.37 8.65
C ILE A 56 5.24 -3.50 7.69
N SER A 57 4.46 -4.48 8.15
CA SER A 57 3.96 -5.59 7.36
C SER A 57 2.91 -5.16 6.34
N GLU A 58 2.85 -5.92 5.24
CA GLU A 58 1.87 -5.80 4.14
C GLU A 58 1.89 -4.42 3.50
N ARG A 59 3.05 -3.78 3.50
CA ARG A 59 3.30 -2.48 2.88
C ARG A 59 4.31 -2.60 1.76
N ILE A 60 4.26 -1.60 0.88
CA ILE A 60 5.24 -1.44 -0.18
C ILE A 60 6.27 -0.42 0.26
N TRP A 61 7.53 -0.81 0.16
CA TRP A 61 8.66 0.01 0.54
C TRP A 61 9.61 0.19 -0.64
N LYS A 62 10.40 1.25 -0.59
CA LYS A 62 11.49 1.50 -1.51
C LYS A 62 12.80 0.93 -0.91
N ALA A 63 13.55 0.20 -1.73
CA ALA A 63 14.87 -0.31 -1.37
C ALA A 63 15.93 0.79 -1.43
N GLY A 64 16.72 0.90 -0.37
CA GLY A 64 17.90 1.76 -0.27
C GLY A 64 19.15 0.95 0.01
N ASN A 65 20.32 1.54 -0.27
CA ASN A 65 21.65 1.01 0.05
C ASN A 65 21.79 -0.51 -0.14
N VAL A 66 21.39 -0.98 -1.33
CA VAL A 66 21.32 -2.41 -1.63
C VAL A 66 22.71 -3.01 -1.77
N ALA A 67 22.97 -4.08 -1.04
CA ALA A 67 24.12 -4.97 -1.21
C ALA A 67 23.66 -6.37 -1.64
N ALA A 68 24.58 -7.31 -1.92
CA ALA A 68 24.21 -8.63 -2.44
C ALA A 68 23.25 -9.43 -1.52
N ASN A 69 23.34 -9.23 -0.20
CA ASN A 69 22.59 -9.99 0.81
C ASN A 69 21.82 -9.11 1.80
N SER A 70 21.82 -7.78 1.60
CA SER A 70 21.12 -6.85 2.48
C SER A 70 20.54 -5.68 1.71
N LEU A 71 19.47 -5.10 2.23
CA LEU A 71 18.88 -3.88 1.70
C LEU A 71 18.26 -3.05 2.83
N GLU A 72 18.21 -1.74 2.66
CA GLU A 72 17.53 -0.83 3.59
C GLU A 72 16.08 -0.61 3.17
N ILE A 73 15.19 -0.49 4.17
CA ILE A 73 13.80 -0.08 4.00
C ILE A 73 13.74 1.44 4.16
N VAL A 74 13.73 2.18 3.04
CA VAL A 74 13.73 3.65 3.09
C VAL A 74 12.46 4.14 3.77
N GLY A 75 12.61 4.88 4.86
CA GLY A 75 11.50 5.48 5.61
C GLY A 75 10.88 4.59 6.70
N ALA A 76 11.43 3.40 6.96
CA ALA A 76 11.02 2.58 8.10
C ALA A 76 11.96 2.79 9.30
N ASP A 77 11.38 3.23 10.42
CA ASP A 77 12.07 3.35 11.71
C ASP A 77 11.67 2.18 12.61
N THR A 78 12.66 1.34 12.95
CA THR A 78 12.49 0.16 13.82
C THR A 78 13.26 0.27 15.13
N THR A 79 13.61 1.48 15.57
CA THR A 79 14.42 1.72 16.79
C THR A 79 13.71 1.36 18.09
N ASP A 80 12.37 1.38 18.12
CA ASP A 80 11.56 1.07 19.30
C ASP A 80 11.47 -0.44 19.55
N LEU A 81 12.32 -0.96 20.44
CA LEU A 81 12.41 -2.39 20.78
C LEU A 81 11.13 -2.99 21.38
N ASN A 82 10.26 -2.17 21.99
CA ASN A 82 8.98 -2.65 22.51
C ASN A 82 8.00 -2.97 21.38
N ARG A 83 8.10 -2.23 20.28
CA ARG A 83 7.26 -2.42 19.08
C ARG A 83 7.90 -3.34 18.05
N PHE A 84 9.22 -3.42 18.06
CA PHE A 84 10.04 -4.19 17.13
C PHE A 84 11.01 -5.08 17.91
N PRO A 85 10.53 -6.14 18.58
CA PRO A 85 11.39 -7.05 19.31
C PRO A 85 12.38 -7.75 18.38
N ALA A 86 13.64 -7.87 18.82
CA ALA A 86 14.72 -8.43 18.01
C ALA A 86 14.43 -9.88 17.55
N GLY A 87 14.87 -10.21 16.34
CA GLY A 87 14.75 -11.56 15.77
C GLY A 87 13.37 -11.92 15.21
N PRO A 88 12.69 -11.05 14.43
CA PRO A 88 11.46 -11.45 13.76
C PRO A 88 11.74 -12.58 12.76
N THR A 89 11.09 -13.73 12.95
CA THR A 89 11.14 -14.86 12.03
C THR A 89 9.93 -14.84 11.09
N GLY A 90 10.04 -15.50 9.93
CA GLY A 90 8.93 -15.60 8.97
C GLY A 90 8.67 -14.34 8.15
N SER A 91 9.65 -13.45 8.05
CA SER A 91 9.55 -12.27 7.18
C SER A 91 9.85 -12.65 5.73
N THR A 92 9.09 -12.11 4.79
CA THR A 92 9.29 -12.30 3.35
C THR A 92 9.29 -10.96 2.62
N LEU A 93 10.05 -10.91 1.54
CA LEU A 93 10.06 -9.80 0.61
C LEU A 93 9.74 -10.30 -0.79
N ARG A 94 9.13 -9.43 -1.59
CA ARG A 94 8.82 -9.71 -3.00
C ARG A 94 9.01 -8.45 -3.82
N GLU A 95 9.90 -8.49 -4.80
CA GLU A 95 10.12 -7.36 -5.70
C GLU A 95 8.90 -7.08 -6.58
N ILE A 96 8.63 -5.81 -6.87
CA ILE A 96 7.68 -5.40 -7.91
C ILE A 96 8.47 -5.07 -9.18
N THR A 97 8.37 -5.95 -10.18
CA THR A 97 9.17 -5.87 -11.42
C THR A 97 8.50 -5.05 -12.51
N ALA A 98 7.17 -4.94 -12.50
CA ALA A 98 6.43 -4.18 -13.51
C ALA A 98 5.24 -3.43 -12.93
N TRP A 99 5.05 -2.21 -13.42
CA TRP A 99 3.93 -1.33 -13.12
C TRP A 99 3.16 -1.05 -14.39
N THR A 100 1.84 -1.23 -14.35
CA THR A 100 0.93 -0.89 -15.45
C THR A 100 0.10 0.32 -15.04
N GLN A 101 0.13 1.36 -15.86
CA GLN A 101 -0.65 2.57 -15.60
C GLN A 101 -2.15 2.30 -15.79
N ILE A 102 -2.97 2.83 -14.89
CA ILE A 102 -4.42 2.90 -15.01
C ILE A 102 -4.74 4.28 -15.64
N SER A 103 -5.23 4.27 -16.87
CA SER A 103 -5.62 5.48 -17.60
C SER A 103 -7.13 5.74 -17.46
N GLN A 104 -7.55 6.95 -17.83
CA GLN A 104 -8.97 7.38 -17.83
C GLN A 104 -9.63 7.30 -16.45
N ILE A 105 -8.92 7.72 -15.41
CA ILE A 105 -9.49 7.83 -14.06
C ILE A 105 -10.38 9.07 -14.01
N LEU A 106 -11.66 8.85 -13.73
CA LEU A 106 -12.69 9.87 -13.62
C LEU A 106 -12.86 10.35 -12.18
N ASP A 107 -12.69 9.45 -11.21
CA ASP A 107 -12.84 9.74 -9.79
C ASP A 107 -11.84 8.93 -8.96
N TYR A 108 -11.33 9.55 -7.89
CA TYR A 108 -10.45 8.92 -6.91
C TYR A 108 -10.96 9.27 -5.51
N GLN A 109 -11.55 8.29 -4.83
CA GLN A 109 -12.11 8.45 -3.49
C GLN A 109 -11.40 7.56 -2.49
N THR A 110 -11.04 8.12 -1.34
CA THR A 110 -10.50 7.38 -0.20
C THR A 110 -11.53 7.38 0.92
N SER A 111 -11.80 6.21 1.50
CA SER A 111 -12.72 6.05 2.62
C SER A 111 -12.03 5.37 3.80
N GLY A 112 -12.47 5.70 5.01
CA GLY A 112 -11.96 5.16 6.27
C GLY A 112 -10.61 5.73 6.71
N GLY A 113 -10.05 5.14 7.77
CA GLY A 113 -8.87 5.65 8.48
C GLY A 113 -9.22 6.53 9.67
N ASP A 114 -10.50 6.63 10.01
CA ASP A 114 -10.99 7.32 11.21
C ASP A 114 -10.50 6.60 12.47
N GLN A 115 -10.05 7.39 13.45
CA GLN A 115 -9.69 6.88 14.77
C GLN A 115 -10.97 6.43 15.48
N GLN A 116 -11.05 5.15 15.81
CA GLN A 116 -12.08 4.64 16.70
C GLN A 116 -11.67 4.90 18.15
N PHE A 117 -12.68 5.12 18.97
CA PHE A 117 -12.52 5.40 20.38
C PHE A 117 -13.40 4.46 21.19
N TRP A 118 -12.84 3.99 22.29
CA TRP A 118 -13.63 3.45 23.37
C TRP A 118 -14.04 4.60 24.28
N THR A 119 -15.34 4.76 24.49
CA THR A 119 -15.91 5.70 25.46
C THR A 119 -16.48 4.88 26.60
N GLY A 120 -16.01 5.14 27.81
CA GLY A 120 -16.54 4.50 29.00
C GLY A 120 -16.23 5.29 30.25
N SER A 121 -17.09 5.11 31.24
CA SER A 121 -16.84 5.54 32.61
C SER A 121 -16.56 4.29 33.46
N PHE A 122 -15.59 4.37 34.35
CA PHE A 122 -15.48 3.37 35.41
C PHE A 122 -16.60 3.62 36.43
N LEU A 123 -16.99 2.59 37.19
CA LEU A 123 -18.14 2.67 38.11
C LEU A 123 -17.99 3.78 39.19
N GLU A 124 -16.78 4.27 39.40
CA GLU A 124 -16.43 5.31 40.38
C GLU A 124 -16.18 6.69 39.76
N ASP A 125 -16.20 6.77 38.42
CA ASP A 125 -16.00 8.03 37.69
C ASP A 125 -17.37 8.67 37.37
N ASP A 126 -17.54 9.94 37.76
CA ASP A 126 -18.70 10.79 37.41
C ASP A 126 -18.58 11.44 36.00
N TYR A 127 -17.59 11.01 35.20
CA TYR A 127 -17.33 11.53 33.86
C TYR A 127 -16.81 10.45 32.91
N GLU A 128 -17.19 10.54 31.64
CA GLU A 128 -16.73 9.61 30.62
C GLU A 128 -15.30 9.92 30.19
N ARG A 129 -14.50 8.87 29.97
CA ARG A 129 -13.16 8.96 29.38
C ARG A 129 -13.16 8.32 27.99
N GLN A 130 -12.34 8.89 27.11
CA GLN A 130 -12.18 8.42 25.74
C GLN A 130 -10.76 7.89 25.55
N LEU A 131 -10.64 6.63 25.14
CA LEU A 131 -9.36 5.98 24.80
C LEU A 131 -9.32 5.64 23.31
N PRO A 132 -8.32 6.11 22.54
CA PRO A 132 -8.16 5.75 21.13
C PRO A 132 -7.77 4.27 21.01
N THR A 133 -8.54 3.50 20.25
CA THR A 133 -8.35 2.05 20.11
C THR A 133 -7.63 1.70 18.82
N VAL A 134 -8.36 1.69 17.71
CA VAL A 134 -7.91 1.25 16.40
C VAL A 134 -8.36 2.23 15.33
N THR A 135 -7.65 2.26 14.20
CA THR A 135 -8.08 3.01 13.02
C THR A 135 -8.99 2.13 12.18
N SER A 136 -10.06 2.69 11.62
CA SER A 136 -10.95 1.96 10.71
C SER A 136 -10.22 1.49 9.46
N ALA A 137 -10.73 0.42 8.84
CA ALA A 137 -10.18 -0.10 7.59
C ALA A 137 -10.26 0.97 6.50
N GLN A 138 -9.18 1.10 5.73
CA GLN A 138 -9.09 2.07 4.65
C GLN A 138 -9.38 1.40 3.31
N SER A 139 -10.14 2.06 2.45
CA SER A 139 -10.35 1.63 1.07
C SER A 139 -10.20 2.79 0.09
N ILE A 140 -9.82 2.46 -1.13
CA ILE A 140 -9.69 3.42 -2.23
C ILE A 140 -10.59 2.96 -3.35
N THR A 141 -11.50 3.81 -3.79
CA THR A 141 -12.40 3.57 -4.91
C THR A 141 -11.96 4.44 -6.08
N LEU A 142 -11.73 3.80 -7.23
CA LEU A 142 -11.41 4.44 -8.49
C LEU A 142 -12.59 4.30 -9.44
N GLY A 143 -13.08 5.44 -9.93
CA GLY A 143 -13.93 5.50 -11.10
C GLY A 143 -13.07 5.54 -12.36
N ILE A 144 -13.23 4.58 -13.27
CA ILE A 144 -12.44 4.48 -14.49
C ILE A 144 -13.39 4.47 -15.69
N GLY A 145 -13.03 5.16 -16.76
CA GLY A 145 -13.74 5.06 -18.04
C GLY A 145 -13.79 3.62 -18.54
N ASP A 146 -14.95 3.18 -18.99
CA ASP A 146 -15.14 1.82 -19.51
C ASP A 146 -14.46 1.66 -20.89
N ASP A 147 -13.27 1.07 -20.88
CA ASP A 147 -12.55 0.65 -22.09
C ASP A 147 -11.77 -0.66 -21.81
N PRO A 148 -12.29 -1.83 -22.27
CA PRO A 148 -11.69 -3.13 -21.99
C PRO A 148 -10.39 -3.40 -22.76
N THR A 149 -10.01 -2.53 -23.70
CA THR A 149 -8.77 -2.69 -24.49
C THR A 149 -7.54 -2.19 -23.75
N LEU A 150 -7.72 -1.38 -22.71
CA LEU A 150 -6.63 -0.78 -21.95
C LEU A 150 -5.95 -1.81 -21.03
N ALA A 151 -4.62 -1.82 -21.04
CA ALA A 151 -3.82 -2.72 -20.21
C ALA A 151 -4.10 -2.55 -18.70
N GLY A 152 -4.39 -1.32 -18.25
CA GLY A 152 -4.77 -1.02 -16.87
C GLY A 152 -6.11 -1.66 -16.48
N TYR A 153 -7.11 -1.62 -17.36
CA TYR A 153 -8.41 -2.28 -17.15
C TYR A 153 -8.23 -3.80 -17.03
N GLN A 154 -7.49 -4.39 -17.98
CA GLN A 154 -7.24 -5.84 -17.99
C GLN A 154 -6.48 -6.30 -16.74
N ALA A 155 -5.51 -5.51 -16.28
CA ALA A 155 -4.79 -5.78 -15.04
C ALA A 155 -5.70 -5.76 -13.80
N LEU A 156 -6.62 -4.79 -13.73
CA LEU A 156 -7.59 -4.69 -12.63
C LEU A 156 -8.59 -5.85 -12.63
N LYS A 157 -9.10 -6.22 -13.80
CA LYS A 157 -9.97 -7.38 -13.98
C LYS A 157 -9.29 -8.66 -13.50
N LEU A 158 -8.09 -8.95 -13.99
CA LEU A 158 -7.33 -10.14 -13.59
C LEU A 158 -7.03 -10.16 -12.08
N ALA A 159 -6.66 -9.01 -11.51
CA ALA A 159 -6.41 -8.88 -10.08
C ALA A 159 -7.69 -9.10 -9.24
N GLY A 160 -8.83 -8.59 -9.72
CA GLY A 160 -10.15 -8.75 -9.10
C GLY A 160 -10.65 -10.19 -9.11
N GLU A 161 -10.52 -10.89 -10.24
CA GLU A 161 -10.92 -12.31 -10.36
C GLU A 161 -10.10 -13.22 -9.43
N ARG A 162 -8.80 -12.96 -9.30
CA ARG A 162 -7.90 -13.72 -8.42
C ARG A 162 -8.01 -13.34 -6.95
N ARG A 163 -8.61 -12.18 -6.65
CA ARG A 163 -8.60 -11.55 -5.32
C ARG A 163 -7.18 -11.42 -4.77
N ASP A 164 -6.26 -11.06 -5.66
CA ASP A 164 -4.85 -10.91 -5.29
C ASP A 164 -4.65 -9.58 -4.56
N ILE A 165 -3.74 -9.60 -3.58
CA ILE A 165 -3.18 -8.37 -3.02
C ILE A 165 -2.27 -7.74 -4.08
N ARG A 166 -2.54 -6.48 -4.43
CA ARG A 166 -1.74 -5.73 -5.40
C ARG A 166 -1.31 -4.39 -4.84
N ALA A 167 -0.10 -4.00 -5.23
CA ALA A 167 0.43 -2.69 -4.94
C ALA A 167 -0.16 -1.65 -5.90
N LEU A 168 -0.56 -0.52 -5.34
CA LEU A 168 -1.01 0.66 -6.08
C LEU A 168 -0.03 1.81 -5.82
N LYS A 169 0.43 2.45 -6.89
CA LYS A 169 1.34 3.59 -6.86
C LYS A 169 0.66 4.81 -7.45
N VAL A 170 0.57 5.88 -6.68
CA VAL A 170 0.16 7.20 -7.16
C VAL A 170 1.40 8.06 -7.26
N THR A 171 1.69 8.59 -8.45
CA THR A 171 2.79 9.53 -8.68
C THR A 171 2.19 10.90 -8.89
N LEU A 172 2.51 11.83 -7.98
CA LEU A 172 2.10 13.22 -8.06
C LEU A 172 2.94 13.98 -9.10
N PRO A 173 2.46 15.13 -9.63
CA PRO A 173 3.18 15.92 -10.64
C PRO A 173 4.55 16.43 -10.19
N ASP A 174 4.74 16.59 -8.88
CA ASP A 174 6.00 17.01 -8.27
C ASP A 174 7.02 15.87 -8.09
N GLY A 175 6.66 14.66 -8.54
CA GLY A 175 7.50 13.47 -8.42
C GLY A 175 7.37 12.72 -7.10
N SER A 176 6.54 13.20 -6.15
CA SER A 176 6.26 12.43 -4.93
C SER A 176 5.43 11.20 -5.22
N VAL A 177 5.68 10.15 -4.45
CA VAL A 177 5.08 8.84 -4.68
C VAL A 177 4.32 8.41 -3.44
N LEU A 178 3.05 8.04 -3.62
CA LEU A 178 2.25 7.37 -2.59
C LEU A 178 2.08 5.91 -2.98
N LEU A 179 2.36 5.02 -2.03
CA LEU A 179 2.29 3.59 -2.21
C LEU A 179 1.25 3.00 -1.26
N TYR A 180 0.43 2.14 -1.82
CA TYR A 180 -0.65 1.44 -1.16
C TYR A 180 -0.54 -0.05 -1.48
N ASN A 181 -1.03 -0.90 -0.58
CA ASN A 181 -1.15 -2.33 -0.81
C ASN A 181 -2.53 -2.79 -0.36
N GLY A 182 -3.24 -3.55 -1.18
CA GLY A 182 -4.59 -3.96 -0.86
C GLY A 182 -5.16 -5.00 -1.79
N TYR A 183 -6.28 -5.59 -1.38
CA TYR A 183 -7.07 -6.47 -2.23
C TYR A 183 -7.76 -5.65 -3.31
N VAL A 184 -7.64 -6.09 -4.56
CA VAL A 184 -8.35 -5.47 -5.68
C VAL A 184 -9.70 -6.14 -5.85
N SER A 185 -10.75 -5.34 -5.96
CA SER A 185 -12.08 -5.75 -6.38
C SER A 185 -12.49 -4.91 -7.58
N PHE A 186 -12.94 -5.54 -8.65
CA PHE A 186 -13.31 -4.86 -9.88
C PHE A 186 -14.75 -5.17 -10.23
N ASN A 187 -15.55 -4.13 -10.44
CA ASN A 187 -16.92 -4.28 -10.95
C ASN A 187 -16.93 -3.94 -12.43
N GLU A 188 -17.12 -4.96 -13.26
CA GLU A 188 -17.17 -4.84 -14.72
C GLU A 188 -18.48 -4.22 -15.22
N SER A 189 -19.49 -4.09 -14.36
CA SER A 189 -20.76 -3.46 -14.76
C SER A 189 -20.57 -1.95 -14.89
N PRO A 190 -20.65 -1.39 -16.11
CA PRO A 190 -20.52 0.04 -16.30
C PRO A 190 -21.78 0.75 -15.81
N THR A 191 -21.58 1.90 -15.19
CA THR A 191 -22.67 2.84 -14.89
C THR A 191 -22.99 3.65 -16.14
N LEU A 192 -24.28 3.66 -16.51
CA LEU A 192 -24.78 4.26 -17.75
C LEU A 192 -25.61 5.51 -17.40
N THR A 193 -24.95 6.63 -17.13
CA THR A 193 -25.61 7.90 -16.81
C THR A 193 -25.66 8.79 -18.04
N LYS A 194 -26.86 9.27 -18.42
CA LYS A 194 -27.06 10.12 -19.60
C LYS A 194 -26.24 11.42 -19.47
N GLY A 195 -25.38 11.69 -20.46
CA GLY A 195 -24.50 12.87 -20.48
C GLY A 195 -23.15 12.67 -19.78
N GLN A 196 -22.85 11.47 -19.28
CA GLN A 196 -21.55 11.11 -18.71
C GLN A 196 -20.92 9.95 -19.49
N VAL A 197 -19.59 9.83 -19.39
CA VAL A 197 -18.85 8.69 -19.91
C VAL A 197 -19.21 7.45 -19.09
N MET A 198 -19.29 6.27 -19.73
CA MET A 198 -19.49 5.01 -19.02
C MET A 198 -18.34 4.79 -18.03
N GLN A 199 -18.68 4.47 -16.79
CA GLN A 199 -17.70 4.32 -15.72
C GLN A 199 -17.82 2.95 -15.05
N VAL A 200 -16.69 2.25 -14.93
CA VAL A 200 -16.50 1.06 -14.11
C VAL A 200 -15.81 1.43 -12.80
N THR A 201 -16.00 0.62 -11.77
CA THR A 201 -15.50 0.91 -10.42
C THR A 201 -14.51 -0.15 -9.98
N ALA A 202 -13.29 0.28 -9.63
CA ALA A 202 -12.29 -0.55 -8.98
C ALA A 202 -12.13 -0.12 -7.52
N THR A 203 -12.17 -1.07 -6.58
CA THR A 203 -11.98 -0.81 -5.16
C THR A 203 -10.76 -1.56 -4.66
N PHE A 204 -9.90 -0.85 -3.92
CA PHE A 204 -8.72 -1.37 -3.24
C PHE A 204 -8.95 -1.36 -1.74
N SER A 205 -9.03 -2.54 -1.13
CA SER A 205 -9.15 -2.70 0.32
C SER A 205 -7.77 -2.78 0.95
N LEU A 206 -7.31 -1.70 1.58
CA LEU A 206 -5.93 -1.56 2.03
C LEU A 206 -5.62 -2.50 3.21
N GLN A 207 -4.48 -3.19 3.14
CA GLN A 207 -3.98 -4.05 4.21
C GLN A 207 -2.95 -3.35 5.11
N GLY A 208 -2.30 -2.30 4.59
CA GLY A 208 -1.31 -1.52 5.31
C GLY A 208 -1.54 -0.02 5.14
N ARG A 209 -1.02 0.77 6.10
CA ARG A 209 -1.03 2.24 5.99
C ARG A 209 -0.15 2.68 4.80
N PRO A 210 -0.48 3.81 4.14
CA PRO A 210 0.28 4.31 3.02
C PRO A 210 1.74 4.64 3.38
N VAL A 211 2.63 4.40 2.42
CA VAL A 211 4.03 4.85 2.45
C VAL A 211 4.19 5.98 1.44
N ARG A 212 4.90 7.04 1.82
CA ARG A 212 5.03 8.27 1.02
C ARG A 212 6.51 8.66 0.89
N TYR A 213 6.88 9.12 -0.30
CA TYR A 213 8.22 9.66 -0.62
C TYR A 213 8.11 11.05 -1.24
#